data_AF-A0A9E1Y4I2-F1
#
_entry.id   AF-A0A9E1Y4I2-F1
#
_cell.length_a   1.000
_cell.length_b   1.000
_cell.length_c   1.000
_cell.angle_alpha   90.00
_cell.angle_beta   90.00
_cell.angle_gamma   90.00
#
_symmetry.space_group_name_H-M   'P 1'
#
loop_
_entity.id
_entity.type
_entity.pdbx_description
1 polymer ?
#
loop_
_entity_poly.entity_id
_entity_poly.type
_entity_poly.pdbx_seq_one_letter_code
_entity_poly.pdbx_strand_id
1 'polypeptide(L)'
;EVNIVLVSDHGMAKTSSDSMIFLDDLIDMDLINIIDGSPVAAIKPIDDIDSIYNVFKNSNKSMDTYKKGATPERLHYNNHRRIQPLTLSAKEHWSISTHDYFLEDDHAQYFNGATHGYDPKYISMRGIFLAHGPAFKKNFTGPGVSNIHLYEMMCKIMGISPANNDGILDSTAVFLKN
;
A
#
# COMPACT_ATOMS: atom_id res chain seq x y z
N GLU A 1 7.43 32.56 -14.17
CA GLU A 1 8.17 31.63 -13.30
C GLU A 1 7.34 30.36 -13.09
N VAL A 2 7.96 29.23 -12.72
CA VAL A 2 7.27 27.91 -12.62
C VAL A 2 7.50 27.31 -11.24
N ASN A 3 6.46 26.70 -10.67
CA ASN A 3 6.54 25.84 -9.49
C ASN A 3 6.52 24.37 -9.94
N ILE A 4 7.56 23.63 -9.58
CA ILE A 4 7.73 22.20 -9.88
C ILE A 4 7.62 21.43 -8.57
N VAL A 5 6.82 20.37 -8.58
CA VAL A 5 6.72 19.38 -7.51
C VAL A 5 7.03 18.02 -8.12
N LEU A 6 8.14 17.42 -7.72
CA LEU A 6 8.59 16.10 -8.15
C LEU A 6 8.31 15.10 -7.02
N VAL A 7 7.55 14.06 -7.35
CA VAL A 7 7.07 13.06 -6.39
C VAL A 7 7.23 11.65 -6.93
N SER A 8 7.12 10.67 -6.03
CA SER A 8 6.80 9.28 -6.34
C SER A 8 5.53 8.88 -5.61
N ASP A 9 4.80 7.91 -6.15
CA ASP A 9 3.64 7.30 -5.52
C ASP A 9 4.02 6.44 -4.31
N HIS A 10 5.09 5.64 -4.45
CA HIS A 10 5.64 4.80 -3.40
C HIS A 10 7.15 4.56 -3.60
N GLY A 11 7.75 3.81 -2.67
CA GLY A 11 9.09 3.25 -2.82
C GLY A 11 9.06 1.80 -3.32
N MET A 12 10.07 1.00 -2.94
CA MET A 12 10.26 -0.37 -3.42
C MET A 12 11.02 -1.21 -2.37
N ALA A 13 10.67 -2.48 -2.21
CA ALA A 13 11.35 -3.43 -1.33
C ALA A 13 11.74 -4.70 -2.09
N LYS A 14 12.96 -5.20 -1.86
CA LYS A 14 13.41 -6.46 -2.44
C LYS A 14 12.57 -7.63 -1.95
N THR A 15 12.39 -8.63 -2.80
CA THR A 15 11.72 -9.89 -2.50
C THR A 15 12.68 -11.06 -2.71
N SER A 16 12.29 -12.25 -2.26
CA SER A 16 13.01 -13.49 -2.53
C SER A 16 12.03 -14.61 -2.84
N SER A 17 12.41 -15.51 -3.75
CA SER A 17 11.70 -16.77 -3.99
C SER A 17 11.68 -17.70 -2.77
N ASP A 18 12.53 -17.44 -1.76
CA ASP A 18 12.55 -18.17 -0.49
C ASP A 18 11.56 -17.61 0.54
N SER A 19 11.00 -16.41 0.29
CA SER A 19 10.11 -15.69 1.22
C SER A 19 8.68 -15.68 0.68
N MET A 20 8.10 -16.87 0.53
CA MET A 20 6.78 -17.09 -0.05
C MET A 20 5.76 -17.56 0.98
N ILE A 21 4.53 -17.09 0.81
CA ILE A 21 3.34 -17.60 1.49
C ILE A 21 2.46 -18.22 0.41
N PHE A 22 2.36 -19.54 0.40
CA PHE A 22 1.54 -20.27 -0.54
C PHE A 22 0.14 -20.49 0.05
N LEU A 23 -0.90 -19.96 -0.59
CA LEU A 23 -2.27 -20.02 -0.07
C LEU A 23 -2.86 -21.43 -0.17
N ASP A 24 -2.44 -22.20 -1.16
CA ASP A 24 -2.83 -23.59 -1.41
C ASP A 24 -2.24 -24.58 -0.38
N ASP A 25 -1.25 -24.17 0.42
CA ASP A 25 -0.85 -24.91 1.63
C ASP A 25 -1.84 -24.73 2.80
N LEU A 26 -2.64 -23.66 2.76
CA LEU A 26 -3.41 -23.19 3.90
C LEU A 26 -4.91 -23.49 3.74
N ILE A 27 -5.42 -23.40 2.52
CA ILE A 27 -6.84 -23.56 2.23
C ILE A 27 -7.06 -24.26 0.88
N ASP A 28 -8.20 -24.93 0.76
CA ASP A 28 -8.71 -25.35 -0.54
C ASP A 28 -9.04 -24.12 -1.41
N MET A 29 -8.40 -24.02 -2.57
CA MET A 29 -8.52 -22.89 -3.47
C MET A 29 -9.93 -22.75 -4.06
N ASP A 30 -10.73 -23.82 -4.08
CA ASP A 30 -12.14 -23.77 -4.52
C ASP A 30 -13.06 -23.04 -3.51
N LEU A 31 -12.56 -22.67 -2.33
CA LEU A 31 -13.30 -21.92 -1.31
C LEU A 31 -13.10 -20.41 -1.39
N ILE A 32 -12.17 -19.93 -2.22
CA ILE A 32 -11.82 -18.51 -2.30
C ILE A 32 -11.63 -18.03 -3.74
N ASN A 33 -11.89 -16.74 -3.97
CA ASN A 33 -11.41 -16.04 -5.16
C ASN A 33 -10.36 -15.01 -4.75
N ILE A 34 -9.19 -15.06 -5.39
CA ILE A 34 -8.16 -14.02 -5.28
C ILE A 34 -8.53 -12.91 -6.27
N ILE A 35 -8.95 -11.74 -5.77
CA ILE A 35 -9.34 -10.59 -6.59
C ILE A 35 -8.14 -9.70 -6.90
N ASP A 36 -7.22 -9.60 -5.95
CA ASP A 36 -5.94 -8.91 -6.08
C ASP A 36 -4.86 -9.75 -5.38
N GLY A 37 -3.64 -9.69 -5.89
CA GLY A 37 -2.54 -10.60 -5.53
C GLY A 37 -1.58 -10.03 -4.49
N SER A 38 -0.30 -10.38 -4.62
CA SER A 38 0.75 -9.98 -3.69
C SER A 38 1.13 -8.49 -3.80
N PRO A 39 1.60 -7.82 -2.71
CA PRO A 39 1.76 -8.32 -1.34
C PRO A 39 0.53 -8.16 -0.44
N VAL A 40 -0.56 -7.59 -0.96
CA VAL A 40 -1.81 -7.41 -0.22
C VAL A 40 -2.94 -8.12 -0.96
N ALA A 41 -3.14 -9.40 -0.66
CA ALA A 41 -4.12 -10.19 -1.36
C ALA A 41 -5.54 -9.83 -0.90
N ALA A 42 -6.40 -9.51 -1.87
CA ALA A 42 -7.79 -9.18 -1.64
C ALA A 42 -8.63 -10.44 -1.90
N ILE A 43 -9.10 -11.08 -0.83
CA ILE A 43 -9.75 -12.39 -0.90
C ILE A 43 -11.26 -12.22 -0.80
N LYS A 44 -11.97 -12.80 -1.77
CA LYS A 44 -13.41 -12.96 -1.76
C LYS A 44 -13.77 -14.42 -1.46
N PRO A 45 -14.19 -14.73 -0.22
CA PRO A 45 -14.71 -16.04 0.16
C PRO A 45 -15.88 -16.48 -0.73
N ILE A 46 -15.93 -17.77 -1.05
CA ILE A 46 -17.07 -18.41 -1.72
C ILE A 46 -18.12 -18.87 -0.69
N ASP A 47 -17.66 -19.30 0.48
CA ASP A 47 -18.49 -19.77 1.60
C ASP A 47 -18.30 -18.87 2.85
N ASP A 48 -18.56 -19.41 4.04
CA ASP A 48 -18.51 -18.73 5.33
C ASP A 48 -17.18 -17.97 5.57
N ILE A 49 -17.29 -16.64 5.65
CA ILE A 49 -16.17 -15.71 5.83
C ILE A 49 -15.43 -15.99 7.13
N ASP A 50 -16.13 -16.39 8.19
CA ASP A 50 -15.56 -16.55 9.53
C ASP A 50 -14.70 -17.81 9.62
N SER A 51 -15.15 -18.91 9.04
CA SER A 51 -14.39 -20.14 8.87
C SER A 51 -13.09 -19.87 8.09
N ILE A 52 -13.21 -19.24 6.92
CA ILE A 52 -12.05 -18.92 6.05
C ILE A 52 -11.08 -17.95 6.74
N TYR A 53 -11.59 -16.94 7.44
CA TYR A 53 -10.76 -16.05 8.24
C TYR A 53 -9.97 -16.79 9.32
N ASN A 54 -10.60 -17.75 10.01
CA ASN A 54 -9.94 -18.49 11.08
C ASN A 54 -8.82 -19.39 10.57
N VAL A 55 -8.92 -19.89 9.33
CA VAL A 55 -7.82 -20.58 8.65
C VAL A 55 -6.60 -19.65 8.52
N PHE A 56 -6.80 -18.41 8.05
CA PHE A 56 -5.69 -17.49 7.78
C PHE A 56 -5.14 -16.77 9.01
N LYS A 57 -5.97 -16.47 10.03
CA LYS A 57 -5.64 -15.55 11.13
C LYS A 57 -4.30 -15.83 11.81
N ASN A 58 -3.88 -17.08 11.89
CA ASN A 58 -2.63 -17.49 12.54
C ASN A 58 -1.83 -18.53 11.74
N SER A 59 -2.15 -18.74 10.46
CA SER A 59 -1.48 -19.76 9.65
C SER A 59 -0.04 -19.40 9.30
N ASN A 60 0.29 -18.10 9.20
CA ASN A 60 1.61 -17.65 8.84
C ASN A 60 2.04 -16.40 9.62
N LYS A 61 3.21 -16.44 10.27
CA LYS A 61 3.73 -15.31 11.07
C LYS A 61 4.18 -14.11 10.21
N SER A 62 4.35 -14.30 8.91
CA SER A 62 4.76 -13.29 7.93
C SER A 62 3.58 -12.69 7.18
N MET A 63 2.35 -12.94 7.63
CA MET A 63 1.12 -12.43 7.04
C MET A 63 0.16 -11.97 8.13
N ASP A 64 -0.37 -10.77 8.00
CA ASP A 64 -1.47 -10.29 8.82
C ASP A 64 -2.79 -10.49 8.06
N THR A 65 -3.83 -10.97 8.74
CA THR A 65 -5.15 -11.23 8.15
C THR A 65 -6.18 -10.31 8.78
N TYR A 66 -6.91 -9.57 7.94
CA TYR A 66 -7.95 -8.64 8.38
C TYR A 66 -9.29 -8.98 7.72
N LYS A 67 -10.36 -8.97 8.52
CA LYS A 67 -11.71 -8.80 7.98
C LYS A 67 -11.89 -7.36 7.53
N LYS A 68 -12.75 -7.14 6.55
CA LYS A 68 -13.20 -5.80 6.17
C LYS A 68 -13.72 -5.04 7.40
N GLY A 69 -13.25 -3.80 7.56
CA GLY A 69 -13.57 -2.98 8.73
C GLY A 69 -12.62 -3.16 9.91
N ALA A 70 -11.70 -4.13 9.85
CA ALA A 70 -10.76 -4.45 10.93
C ALA A 70 -9.29 -4.21 10.59
N THR A 71 -8.97 -3.58 9.45
CA THR A 71 -7.60 -3.11 9.20
C THR A 71 -7.25 -1.97 10.15
N PRO A 72 -5.97 -1.76 10.50
CA PRO A 72 -5.54 -0.64 11.34
C PRO A 72 -6.09 0.69 10.82
N GLU A 73 -6.72 1.48 11.70
CA GLU A 73 -7.43 2.71 11.34
C GLU A 73 -6.57 3.67 10.49
N ARG A 74 -5.28 3.78 10.82
CA ARG A 74 -4.29 4.61 10.09
C ARG A 74 -4.13 4.28 8.60
N LEU A 75 -4.56 3.10 8.16
CA LEU A 75 -4.49 2.70 6.74
C LEU A 75 -5.69 3.25 5.95
N HIS A 76 -6.76 3.67 6.64
CA HIS A 76 -8.02 4.13 6.03
C HIS A 76 -8.59 3.13 5.00
N TYR A 77 -8.29 1.83 5.14
CA TYR A 77 -8.64 0.77 4.19
C TYR A 77 -9.71 -0.16 4.74
N ASN A 78 -10.86 0.40 5.12
CA ASN A 78 -11.92 -0.35 5.82
C ASN A 78 -13.30 -0.26 5.19
N ASN A 79 -13.71 0.92 4.75
CA ASN A 79 -15.12 1.20 4.46
C ASN A 79 -15.36 1.59 2.99
N HIS A 80 -15.24 0.61 2.08
CA HIS A 80 -15.60 0.81 0.69
C HIS A 80 -16.09 -0.48 0.04
N ARG A 81 -17.07 -0.40 -0.88
CA ARG A 81 -17.68 -1.58 -1.54
C ARG A 81 -16.69 -2.44 -2.34
N ARG A 82 -15.56 -1.87 -2.78
CA ARG A 82 -14.49 -2.57 -3.52
C ARG A 82 -13.50 -3.31 -2.63
N ILE A 83 -13.46 -2.99 -1.34
CA ILE A 83 -12.65 -3.74 -0.37
C ILE A 83 -13.33 -5.09 -0.16
N GLN A 84 -12.58 -6.15 -0.41
CA GLN A 84 -13.07 -7.53 -0.30
C GLN A 84 -13.29 -7.91 1.17
N PRO A 85 -14.06 -8.99 1.45
CA PRO A 85 -14.34 -9.40 2.82
C PRO A 85 -13.09 -9.68 3.66
N LEU A 86 -12.02 -10.19 3.04
CA LEU A 86 -10.75 -10.50 3.69
C LEU A 86 -9.58 -9.82 2.96
N THR A 87 -8.66 -9.26 3.74
CA THR A 87 -7.38 -8.70 3.26
C THR A 87 -6.25 -9.46 3.93
N LEU A 88 -5.38 -10.06 3.12
CA LEU A 88 -4.15 -10.73 3.58
C LEU A 88 -2.96 -9.83 3.26
N SER A 89 -2.31 -9.29 4.28
CA SER A 89 -1.17 -8.39 4.10
C SER A 89 0.12 -9.13 4.45
N ALA A 90 0.96 -9.39 3.45
CA ALA A 90 2.31 -9.89 3.70
C ALA A 90 3.13 -8.84 4.45
N LYS A 91 4.04 -9.31 5.31
CA LYS A 91 5.08 -8.48 5.89
C LYS A 91 6.12 -8.14 4.83
N GLU A 92 6.83 -7.04 5.04
CA GLU A 92 7.89 -6.57 4.12
C GLU A 92 8.84 -7.72 3.72
N HIS A 93 9.20 -7.79 2.43
CA HIS A 93 10.01 -8.83 1.78
C HIS A 93 9.34 -10.19 1.52
N TRP A 94 8.11 -10.40 1.98
CA TRP A 94 7.33 -11.61 1.69
C TRP A 94 6.36 -11.40 0.54
N SER A 95 6.08 -12.47 -0.19
CA SER A 95 5.07 -12.49 -1.25
C SER A 95 4.02 -13.56 -1.00
N ILE A 96 2.84 -13.39 -1.60
CA ILE A 96 1.70 -14.31 -1.50
C ILE A 96 1.44 -14.88 -2.89
N SER A 97 1.35 -16.20 -3.01
CA SER A 97 1.12 -16.89 -4.28
C SER A 97 0.40 -18.22 -4.06
N THR A 98 0.18 -18.97 -5.14
CA THR A 98 -0.02 -20.42 -5.12
C THR A 98 1.24 -21.11 -5.65
N HIS A 99 1.39 -22.41 -5.39
CA HIS A 99 2.46 -23.23 -5.98
C HIS A 99 2.33 -23.29 -7.49
N ASP A 100 1.11 -23.48 -8.01
CA ASP A 100 0.86 -23.57 -9.45
C ASP A 100 1.36 -22.32 -10.18
N TYR A 101 1.00 -21.13 -9.69
CA TYR A 101 1.49 -19.87 -10.28
C TYR A 101 3.00 -19.69 -10.11
N PHE A 102 3.57 -20.09 -8.97
CA PHE A 102 4.98 -19.90 -8.69
C PHE A 102 5.91 -20.81 -9.52
N LEU A 103 5.45 -22.02 -9.81
CA LEU A 103 6.19 -23.04 -10.57
C LEU A 103 5.96 -22.95 -12.08
N GLU A 104 4.99 -22.14 -12.53
CA GLU A 104 4.74 -21.89 -13.94
C GLU A 104 5.88 -21.05 -14.57
N ASP A 105 6.39 -21.53 -15.71
CA ASP A 105 7.46 -20.92 -16.50
C ASP A 105 8.67 -20.46 -15.65
N ASP A 106 8.97 -19.16 -15.65
CA ASP A 106 10.05 -18.53 -14.91
C ASP A 106 9.55 -17.64 -13.76
N HIS A 107 8.29 -17.81 -13.33
CA HIS A 107 7.66 -16.96 -12.32
C HIS A 107 8.42 -16.94 -10.98
N ALA A 108 9.02 -18.06 -10.57
CA ALA A 108 9.88 -18.12 -9.40
C ALA A 108 11.00 -17.04 -9.43
N GLN A 109 11.55 -16.72 -10.61
CA GLN A 109 12.57 -15.69 -10.75
C GLN A 109 12.02 -14.27 -10.56
N TYR A 110 10.73 -14.04 -10.84
CA TYR A 110 10.10 -12.73 -10.64
C TYR A 110 10.06 -12.36 -9.16
N PHE A 111 9.95 -13.36 -8.28
CA PHE A 111 9.98 -13.16 -6.83
C PHE A 111 11.38 -12.84 -6.28
N ASN A 112 12.46 -12.95 -7.07
CA ASN A 112 13.81 -12.50 -6.69
C ASN A 112 14.09 -11.02 -7.04
N GLY A 113 13.09 -10.30 -7.56
CA GLY A 113 13.18 -8.88 -7.86
C GLY A 113 12.86 -7.98 -6.67
N ALA A 114 11.91 -7.08 -6.89
CA ALA A 114 11.41 -6.16 -5.88
C ALA A 114 9.94 -5.84 -6.14
N THR A 115 9.20 -5.54 -5.08
CA THR A 115 7.79 -5.17 -5.16
C THR A 115 7.46 -4.04 -4.17
N HIS A 116 6.21 -3.58 -4.20
CA HIS A 116 5.67 -2.53 -3.38
C HIS A 116 4.22 -2.84 -3.00
N GLY A 117 3.59 -1.98 -2.19
CA GLY A 117 2.23 -2.18 -1.69
C GLY A 117 2.15 -2.72 -0.27
N TYR A 118 3.30 -2.97 0.37
CA TYR A 118 3.38 -3.24 1.81
C TYR A 118 2.86 -2.05 2.64
N ASP A 119 2.77 -2.28 3.95
CA ASP A 119 2.38 -1.26 4.93
C ASP A 119 3.17 0.07 4.74
N PRO A 120 2.48 1.20 4.50
CA PRO A 120 3.13 2.50 4.24
C PRO A 120 4.03 3.02 5.36
N LYS A 121 3.97 2.42 6.56
CA LYS A 121 4.88 2.76 7.66
C LYS A 121 6.34 2.38 7.36
N TYR A 122 6.55 1.37 6.50
CA TYR A 122 7.89 0.91 6.15
C TYR A 122 8.65 1.99 5.40
N ILE A 123 9.92 2.18 5.76
CA ILE A 123 10.77 3.21 5.14
C ILE A 123 10.93 2.93 3.64
N SER A 124 11.01 1.65 3.24
CA SER A 124 11.10 1.23 1.84
C SER A 124 9.90 1.63 0.99
N MET A 125 8.72 1.84 1.60
CA MET A 125 7.48 2.20 0.91
C MET A 125 7.29 3.71 0.75
N ARG A 126 8.18 4.52 1.34
CA ARG A 126 8.10 5.98 1.24
C ARG A 126 8.53 6.45 -0.15
N GLY A 127 7.71 7.29 -0.77
CA GLY A 127 8.06 7.99 -2.01
C GLY A 127 8.98 9.20 -1.77
N ILE A 128 9.47 9.78 -2.87
CA ILE A 128 10.23 11.05 -2.83
C ILE A 128 9.29 12.25 -2.87
N PHE A 129 9.77 13.37 -2.34
CA PHE A 129 9.15 14.70 -2.49
C PHE A 129 10.25 15.74 -2.61
N LEU A 130 10.31 16.40 -3.77
CA LEU A 130 11.19 17.54 -4.03
C LEU A 130 10.36 18.65 -4.66
N ALA A 131 10.61 19.90 -4.26
CA ALA A 131 9.89 21.04 -4.81
C ALA A 131 10.83 22.20 -5.10
N HIS A 132 10.57 22.90 -6.21
CA HIS A 132 11.35 24.05 -6.64
C HIS A 132 10.45 25.09 -7.29
N GLY A 133 10.61 26.35 -6.92
CA GLY A 133 9.88 27.46 -7.54
C GLY A 133 9.74 28.68 -6.65
N PRO A 134 9.10 29.75 -7.15
CA PRO A 134 8.85 30.97 -6.38
C PRO A 134 8.03 30.71 -5.11
N ALA A 135 7.10 29.75 -5.11
CA ALA A 135 6.26 29.44 -3.96
C ALA A 135 6.98 28.66 -2.83
N PHE A 136 8.13 28.03 -3.10
CA PHE A 136 8.82 27.15 -2.14
C PHE A 136 10.00 27.83 -1.45
N LYS A 137 10.24 27.47 -0.18
CA LYS A 137 11.46 27.85 0.55
C LYS A 137 12.69 27.29 -0.17
N LYS A 138 13.79 28.05 -0.17
CA LYS A 138 15.07 27.64 -0.77
C LYS A 138 15.93 26.96 0.29
N ASN A 139 16.72 25.96 -0.11
CA ASN A 139 17.66 25.23 0.76
C ASN A 139 17.02 24.74 2.06
N PHE A 140 15.79 24.23 1.97
CA PHE A 140 15.02 23.77 3.11
C PHE A 140 14.74 22.26 3.01
N THR A 141 15.05 21.53 4.08
CA THR A 141 14.66 20.13 4.26
C THR A 141 13.65 20.07 5.41
N GLY A 142 12.45 19.60 5.11
CA GLY A 142 11.38 19.45 6.10
C GLY A 142 11.16 18.00 6.56
N PRO A 143 10.16 17.77 7.43
CA PRO A 143 9.76 16.43 7.84
C PRO A 143 9.15 15.65 6.65
N GLY A 144 8.98 14.34 6.82
CA GLY A 144 8.16 13.54 5.90
C GLY A 144 6.70 14.00 5.92
N VAL A 145 6.00 13.86 4.79
CA VAL A 145 4.61 14.26 4.62
C VAL A 145 3.82 13.18 3.89
N SER A 146 2.56 12.99 4.27
CA SER A 146 1.65 12.11 3.52
C SER A 146 1.21 12.77 2.21
N ASN A 147 1.21 12.00 1.12
CA ASN A 147 0.90 12.49 -0.23
C ASN A 147 -0.50 13.12 -0.35
N ILE A 148 -1.46 12.72 0.49
CA ILE A 148 -2.82 13.28 0.53
C ILE A 148 -2.83 14.80 0.77
N HIS A 149 -1.84 15.34 1.47
CA HIS A 149 -1.76 16.77 1.77
C HIS A 149 -1.24 17.60 0.58
N LEU A 150 -0.69 16.96 -0.45
CA LEU A 150 -0.16 17.67 -1.62
C LEU A 150 -1.27 18.32 -2.45
N TYR A 151 -2.50 17.80 -2.42
CA TYR A 151 -3.64 18.42 -3.09
C TYR A 151 -3.93 19.82 -2.56
N GLU A 152 -4.00 19.98 -1.23
CA GLU A 152 -4.14 21.27 -0.55
C GLU A 152 -3.00 22.22 -0.88
N MET A 153 -1.75 21.73 -0.86
CA MET A 153 -0.58 22.51 -1.24
C MET A 153 -0.69 23.04 -2.68
N MET A 154 -1.06 22.19 -3.63
CA MET A 154 -1.20 22.58 -5.04
C MET A 154 -2.32 23.61 -5.22
N CYS A 155 -3.47 23.44 -4.56
CA CYS A 155 -4.56 24.41 -4.59
C CYS A 155 -4.13 25.78 -4.05
N LYS A 156 -3.40 25.79 -2.92
CA LYS A 156 -2.84 27.02 -2.33
C LYS A 156 -1.88 27.73 -3.29
N ILE A 157 -0.98 27.00 -3.95
CA ILE A 157 -0.01 27.57 -4.90
C ILE A 157 -0.71 28.16 -6.13
N MET A 158 -1.76 27.50 -6.62
CA MET A 158 -2.53 27.96 -7.78
C MET A 158 -3.55 29.06 -7.45
N GLY A 159 -3.79 29.34 -6.16
CA GLY A 159 -4.78 30.33 -5.73
C GLY A 159 -6.23 29.90 -5.97
N ILE A 160 -6.51 28.59 -5.90
CA ILE A 160 -7.86 28.03 -6.10
C ILE A 160 -8.40 27.40 -4.81
N SER A 161 -9.71 27.33 -4.69
CA SER A 161 -10.38 26.63 -3.60
C SER A 161 -10.29 25.10 -3.80
N PRO A 162 -9.80 24.34 -2.81
CA PRO A 162 -9.80 22.88 -2.88
C PRO A 162 -11.24 22.34 -2.83
N ALA A 163 -11.48 21.21 -3.50
CA ALA A 163 -12.68 20.40 -3.27
C ALA A 163 -12.56 19.64 -1.93
N ASN A 164 -13.66 19.06 -1.42
CA ASN A 164 -13.61 18.25 -0.21
C ASN A 164 -12.65 17.06 -0.37
N ASN A 165 -11.68 16.94 0.55
CA ASN A 165 -10.65 15.90 0.58
C ASN A 165 -10.12 15.72 2.02
N ASP A 166 -9.26 14.72 2.23
CA ASP A 166 -8.68 14.40 3.55
C ASP A 166 -7.33 15.12 3.83
N GLY A 167 -6.89 15.97 2.90
CA GLY A 167 -5.67 16.76 3.02
C GLY A 167 -5.81 17.90 4.03
N ILE A 168 -4.68 18.34 4.57
CA ILE A 168 -4.61 19.47 5.51
C ILE A 168 -3.45 20.36 5.05
N LEU A 169 -3.75 21.63 4.73
CA LEU A 169 -2.75 22.56 4.23
C LEU A 169 -1.58 22.75 5.22
N ASP A 170 -1.87 22.82 6.51
CA ASP A 170 -0.84 23.03 7.55
C ASP A 170 0.25 21.94 7.56
N SER A 171 -0.08 20.70 7.15
CA SER A 171 0.89 19.60 7.00
C SER A 171 1.96 19.88 5.93
N THR A 172 1.71 20.84 5.04
CA THR A 172 2.60 21.18 3.90
C THR A 172 3.03 22.65 3.89
N ALA A 173 2.39 23.51 4.68
CA ALA A 173 2.69 24.94 4.74
C ALA A 173 4.15 25.23 5.11
N VAL A 174 4.81 24.33 5.87
CA VAL A 174 6.21 24.46 6.25
C VAL A 174 7.16 24.55 5.05
N PHE A 175 6.80 24.00 3.89
CA PHE A 175 7.62 24.03 2.66
C PHE A 175 7.44 25.31 1.84
N LEU A 176 6.35 26.06 2.06
CA LEU A 176 5.97 27.23 1.28
C LEU A 176 6.60 28.52 1.81
N LYS A 177 6.84 29.49 0.93
CA LYS A 177 7.07 30.88 1.33
C LYS A 177 5.72 31.47 1.77
N ASN A 178 5.77 32.36 2.76
CA ASN A 178 4.61 33.14 3.22
C ASN A 178 3.98 33.91 2.06
#